data_AF-A0A7W5IHV5-F1
#
_entry.id   AF-A0A7W5IHV5-F1
#
_cell.length_a   1.000
_cell.length_b   1.000
_cell.length_c   1.000
_cell.angle_alpha   90.00
_cell.angle_beta   90.00
_cell.angle_gamma   90.00
#
_symmetry.space_group_name_H-M   'P 1'
#
loop_
_entity.id
_entity.type
_entity.pdbx_description
1 polymer ?
#
loop_
_entity_poly.entity_id
_entity_poly.type
_entity_poly.pdbx_seq_one_letter_code
_entity_poly.pdbx_strand_id
1 'polypeptide(L)'
;MADVEFNFKPHNAWTMGPACGTALIPSVNPAPATTACIYIVHNSTENSTYVGYADNAFDRWKTRAETFHALGIPHIYGNNILCAQCMPVVSHGHSMYLAGQNNCEHLLIRAVVNGLLGPTTSTNTQLGKTPFINAIAGLVRVYLPSDPWGKLEGAKQVALPVYGY
;
A
#
# COMPACT_ATOMS: atom_id res chain seq x y z
N MET A 1 0.55 -1.38 24.58
CA MET A 1 0.72 -0.78 23.23
C MET A 1 1.65 -1.66 22.42
N ALA A 2 1.47 -1.69 21.11
CA ALA A 2 2.13 -2.53 20.13
C ALA A 2 2.87 -1.66 19.11
N ASP A 3 3.96 -2.21 18.60
CA ASP A 3 4.64 -1.73 17.41
C ASP A 3 3.99 -2.41 16.21
N VAL A 4 3.67 -1.62 15.19
CA VAL A 4 3.12 -2.10 13.92
C VAL A 4 4.14 -1.87 12.83
N GLU A 5 4.60 -2.96 12.21
CA GLU A 5 5.57 -2.92 11.13
C GLU A 5 4.94 -3.30 9.79
N PHE A 6 5.09 -2.42 8.80
CA PHE A 6 4.80 -2.66 7.39
C PHE A 6 6.11 -2.79 6.62
N ASN A 7 6.50 -4.03 6.31
CA ASN A 7 7.79 -4.32 5.67
C ASN A 7 7.60 -4.80 4.23
N PHE A 8 7.62 -3.86 3.29
CA PHE A 8 7.47 -4.11 1.86
C PHE A 8 8.82 -4.52 1.27
N LYS A 9 9.06 -5.83 1.16
CA LYS A 9 10.34 -6.39 0.68
C LYS A 9 10.48 -6.29 -0.86
N PRO A 10 11.71 -6.20 -1.40
CA PRO A 10 11.97 -6.18 -2.85
C PRO A 10 11.29 -7.29 -3.66
N HIS A 11 11.30 -8.53 -3.16
CA HIS A 11 10.66 -9.67 -3.84
C HIS A 11 9.12 -9.65 -3.78
N ASN A 12 8.55 -8.75 -2.98
CA ASN A 12 7.12 -8.48 -2.89
C ASN A 12 6.74 -7.18 -3.60
N ALA A 13 7.62 -6.66 -4.46
CA ALA A 13 7.42 -5.43 -5.20
C ALA A 13 7.50 -5.67 -6.71
N TRP A 14 6.70 -4.90 -7.44
CA TRP A 14 6.61 -4.95 -8.89
C TRP A 14 6.13 -3.60 -9.42
N THR A 15 6.27 -3.38 -10.71
CA THR A 15 5.53 -2.31 -11.39
C THR A 15 4.24 -2.90 -11.96
N MET A 16 3.22 -2.07 -12.23
CA MET A 16 2.04 -2.54 -12.98
C MET A 16 2.45 -3.11 -14.36
N GLY A 17 3.64 -2.74 -14.83
CA GLY A 17 4.24 -3.20 -16.06
C GLY A 17 3.65 -2.49 -17.28
N PRO A 18 3.88 -3.05 -18.47
CA PRO A 18 3.23 -2.65 -19.70
C PRO A 18 1.72 -2.53 -19.55
N ALA A 19 1.17 -1.31 -19.62
CA ALA A 19 -0.27 -1.10 -19.79
C ALA A 19 -0.70 -1.42 -21.22
N CYS A 20 -0.34 -2.59 -21.75
CA CYS A 20 -0.67 -3.01 -23.10
C CYS A 20 -0.71 -4.54 -23.18
N GLY A 21 -1.71 -5.13 -22.53
CA GLY A 21 -2.31 -6.30 -23.16
C GLY A 21 -2.89 -5.83 -24.51
N THR A 22 -2.36 -6.27 -25.65
CA THR A 22 -3.07 -6.13 -26.94
C THR A 22 -3.91 -7.37 -27.18
N ALA A 23 -4.75 -7.38 -28.20
CA ALA A 23 -5.42 -8.61 -28.64
C ALA A 23 -4.43 -9.76 -28.96
N LEU A 24 -3.15 -9.44 -29.19
CA LEU A 24 -2.09 -10.37 -29.58
C LEU A 24 -1.07 -10.66 -28.47
N ILE A 25 -0.99 -9.82 -27.44
CA ILE A 25 -0.06 -9.96 -26.32
C ILE A 25 -0.89 -9.77 -25.05
N PRO A 26 -1.22 -10.82 -24.29
CA PRO A 26 -1.98 -10.66 -23.06
C PRO A 26 -1.14 -9.93 -22.02
N SER A 27 -1.79 -9.08 -21.24
CA SER A 27 -1.19 -8.47 -20.05
C SER A 27 -0.80 -9.55 -19.05
N VAL A 28 0.41 -9.46 -18.52
CA VAL A 28 0.90 -10.35 -17.46
C VAL A 28 0.53 -9.73 -16.13
N ASN A 29 -0.07 -10.51 -15.23
CA ASN A 29 -0.25 -10.11 -13.85
C ASN A 29 1.06 -10.40 -13.08
N PRO A 30 1.85 -9.38 -12.70
CA PRO A 30 3.11 -9.59 -12.01
C PRO A 30 2.93 -9.90 -10.51
N ALA A 31 1.74 -9.71 -9.95
CA ALA A 31 1.51 -9.94 -8.54
C ALA A 31 1.56 -11.45 -8.24
N PRO A 32 2.22 -11.89 -7.16
CA PRO A 32 2.18 -13.28 -6.75
C PRO A 32 0.80 -13.65 -6.18
N ALA A 33 0.45 -14.93 -6.22
CA ALA A 33 -0.65 -15.44 -5.40
C ALA A 33 -0.25 -15.38 -3.92
N THR A 34 -1.07 -14.72 -3.10
CA THR A 34 -0.81 -14.54 -1.67
C THR A 34 -2.02 -14.93 -0.83
N THR A 35 -1.80 -15.07 0.47
CA THR A 35 -2.87 -14.90 1.46
C THR A 35 -3.22 -13.42 1.61
N ALA A 36 -4.13 -13.13 2.53
CA ALA A 36 -4.58 -11.78 2.84
C ALA A 36 -3.41 -10.84 3.20
N CYS A 37 -3.33 -9.65 2.61
CA CYS A 37 -2.18 -8.76 2.75
C CYS A 37 -2.58 -7.27 2.68
N ILE A 38 -1.65 -6.41 3.09
CA ILE A 38 -1.70 -4.97 2.86
C ILE A 38 -0.82 -4.67 1.65
N TYR A 39 -1.33 -3.86 0.72
CA TYR A 39 -0.57 -3.39 -0.43
C TYR A 39 -0.52 -1.88 -0.50
N ILE A 40 0.55 -1.39 -1.10
CA ILE A 40 0.77 0.01 -1.43
C ILE A 40 0.97 0.12 -2.94
N VAL A 41 0.34 1.14 -3.53
CA VAL A 41 0.51 1.54 -4.93
C VAL A 41 0.95 2.99 -4.94
N HIS A 42 2.00 3.29 -5.67
CA HIS A 42 2.50 4.65 -5.82
C HIS A 42 2.68 5.00 -7.29
N ASN A 43 2.06 6.08 -7.74
CA ASN A 43 2.33 6.70 -9.04
C ASN A 43 3.44 7.73 -8.86
N SER A 44 4.65 7.39 -9.33
CA SER A 44 5.83 8.26 -9.18
C SER A 44 5.81 9.51 -10.06
N THR A 45 4.96 9.53 -11.10
CA THR A 45 4.77 10.70 -11.98
C THR A 45 3.88 11.74 -11.32
N GLU A 46 2.71 11.32 -10.83
CA GLU A 46 1.74 12.20 -10.17
C GLU A 46 2.04 12.41 -8.68
N ASN A 47 3.02 11.67 -8.15
CA ASN A 47 3.33 11.61 -6.73
C ASN A 47 2.07 11.31 -5.88
N SER A 48 1.32 10.31 -6.30
CA SER A 48 0.07 9.89 -5.66
C SER A 48 0.20 8.47 -5.09
N THR A 49 -0.37 8.24 -3.92
CA THR A 49 -0.24 6.98 -3.17
C THR A 49 -1.61 6.43 -2.82
N TYR A 50 -1.78 5.13 -3.00
CA TYR A 50 -2.94 4.36 -2.58
C TYR A 50 -2.47 3.23 -1.67
N VAL A 51 -3.21 2.97 -0.61
CA VAL A 51 -2.99 1.83 0.29
C VAL A 51 -4.27 1.04 0.38
N GLY A 52 -4.20 -0.29 0.42
CA GLY A 52 -5.39 -1.06 0.68
C GLY A 52 -5.15 -2.50 1.06
N TYR A 53 -6.25 -3.17 1.37
CA TYR A 53 -6.34 -4.58 1.63
C TYR A 53 -6.66 -5.43 0.39
N ALA A 54 -6.07 -6.62 0.35
CA ALA A 54 -6.43 -7.71 -0.56
C ALA A 54 -6.48 -9.06 0.18
N ASP A 55 -7.51 -9.89 -0.06
CA ASP A 55 -7.50 -11.30 0.36
C ASP A 55 -6.44 -12.12 -0.39
N ASN A 56 -6.12 -11.69 -1.61
CA ASN A 56 -5.09 -12.24 -2.47
C ASN A 56 -4.56 -11.12 -3.40
N ALA A 57 -3.25 -10.88 -3.38
CA ALA A 57 -2.64 -9.85 -4.21
C ALA A 57 -2.82 -10.14 -5.71
N PHE A 58 -2.76 -11.40 -6.13
CA PHE A 58 -2.97 -11.80 -7.53
C PHE A 58 -4.36 -11.38 -8.02
N ASP A 59 -5.42 -11.76 -7.31
CA ASP A 59 -6.80 -11.46 -7.72
C ASP A 59 -7.08 -9.95 -7.69
N ARG A 60 -6.61 -9.27 -6.63
CA ARG A 60 -6.76 -7.83 -6.53
C ARG A 60 -6.04 -7.11 -7.66
N TRP A 61 -4.84 -7.54 -8.01
CA TRP A 61 -4.09 -6.92 -9.08
C TRP A 61 -4.65 -7.21 -10.46
N LYS A 62 -5.18 -8.42 -10.68
CA LYS A 62 -5.90 -8.78 -11.89
C LYS A 62 -7.06 -7.80 -12.16
N THR A 63 -7.92 -7.57 -11.16
CA THR A 63 -9.05 -6.63 -11.33
C THR A 63 -8.60 -5.18 -11.60
N ARG A 64 -7.50 -4.74 -10.98
CA ARG A 64 -6.94 -3.40 -11.22
C ARG A 64 -6.31 -3.28 -12.61
N ALA A 65 -5.53 -4.28 -13.04
CA ALA A 65 -4.96 -4.34 -14.37
C ALA A 65 -6.06 -4.38 -15.45
N GLU A 66 -7.11 -5.19 -15.26
CA GLU A 66 -8.29 -5.23 -16.14
C GLU A 66 -8.98 -3.85 -16.23
N THR A 67 -9.12 -3.15 -15.11
CA THR A 67 -9.66 -1.78 -15.11
C THR A 67 -8.77 -0.82 -15.91
N PHE A 68 -7.45 -0.89 -15.71
CA PHE A 68 -6.49 -0.09 -16.47
C PHE A 68 -6.58 -0.35 -17.98
N HIS A 69 -6.81 -1.60 -18.39
CA HIS A 69 -7.02 -1.97 -19.79
C HIS A 69 -8.33 -1.44 -20.36
N ALA A 70 -9.45 -1.63 -19.64
CA ALA A 70 -10.76 -1.17 -20.09
C ALA A 70 -10.80 0.34 -20.33
N LEU A 71 -9.96 1.10 -19.62
CA LEU A 71 -9.85 2.55 -19.74
C LEU A 71 -8.80 3.01 -20.77
N GLY A 72 -8.07 2.10 -21.42
CA GLY A 72 -7.11 2.43 -22.48
C GLY A 72 -5.89 3.24 -21.99
N ILE A 73 -5.44 3.02 -20.76
CA ILE A 73 -4.35 3.79 -20.16
C ILE A 73 -3.00 3.46 -20.85
N PRO A 74 -2.18 4.45 -21.26
CA PRO A 74 -0.94 4.20 -22.01
C PRO A 74 0.15 3.44 -21.24
N HIS A 75 0.97 2.66 -21.95
CA HIS A 75 2.10 1.89 -21.38
C HIS A 75 3.07 2.70 -20.51
N ILE A 76 3.41 3.91 -20.95
CA ILE A 76 4.33 4.79 -20.23
C ILE A 76 3.78 5.13 -18.85
N TYR A 77 2.45 5.23 -18.72
CA TYR A 77 1.80 5.48 -17.44
C TYR A 77 1.96 4.28 -16.49
N GLY A 78 1.72 3.05 -16.96
CA GLY A 78 1.84 1.82 -16.15
C GLY A 78 3.23 1.58 -15.55
N ASN A 79 4.29 1.96 -16.25
CA ASN A 79 5.67 1.87 -15.75
C ASN A 79 5.95 2.74 -14.52
N ASN A 80 5.16 3.79 -14.31
CA ASN A 80 5.29 4.69 -13.15
C ASN A 80 4.43 4.25 -11.96
N ILE A 81 3.62 3.20 -12.13
CA ILE A 81 2.80 2.62 -11.07
C ILE A 81 3.60 1.54 -10.36
N LEU A 82 4.21 1.92 -9.24
CA LEU A 82 4.98 1.05 -8.36
C LEU A 82 4.05 0.38 -7.35
N CYS A 83 4.25 -0.91 -7.12
CA CYS A 83 3.38 -1.72 -6.27
C CYS A 83 4.21 -2.57 -5.32
N ALA A 84 3.74 -2.73 -4.09
CA ALA A 84 4.30 -3.70 -3.17
C ALA A 84 3.25 -4.23 -2.20
N GLN A 85 3.47 -5.43 -1.68
CA GLN A 85 2.64 -6.03 -0.63
C GLN A 85 3.46 -6.42 0.61
N CYS A 86 2.80 -6.46 1.76
CA CYS A 86 3.33 -7.06 2.96
C CYS A 86 2.23 -7.66 3.84
N MET A 87 2.61 -8.60 4.71
CA MET A 87 1.84 -8.94 5.90
C MET A 87 2.36 -8.08 7.05
N PRO A 88 1.53 -7.23 7.68
CA PRO A 88 1.96 -6.41 8.80
C PRO A 88 2.29 -7.29 10.01
N VAL A 89 3.31 -6.89 10.78
CA VAL A 89 3.71 -7.55 12.03
C VAL A 89 3.28 -6.67 13.21
N VAL A 90 2.68 -7.30 14.21
CA VAL A 90 2.21 -6.64 15.44
C VAL A 90 2.95 -7.22 16.63
N SER A 91 3.58 -6.36 17.44
CA SER A 91 4.31 -6.81 18.62
C SER A 91 3.41 -7.12 19.83
N HIS A 92 4.00 -7.72 20.85
CA HIS A 92 3.39 -7.96 22.18
C HIS A 92 2.12 -8.83 22.17
N GLY A 93 1.96 -9.73 21.19
CA GLY A 93 0.87 -10.71 21.15
C GLY A 93 -0.52 -10.10 20.88
N HIS A 94 -0.58 -8.82 20.50
CA HIS A 94 -1.83 -8.20 20.06
C HIS A 94 -2.22 -8.70 18.66
N SER A 95 -3.53 -8.78 18.40
CA SER A 95 -4.07 -9.09 17.08
C SER A 95 -4.60 -7.83 16.41
N MET A 96 -4.39 -7.70 15.10
CA MET A 96 -5.08 -6.75 14.25
C MET A 96 -5.67 -7.44 13.04
N TYR A 97 -6.82 -6.96 12.59
CA TYR A 97 -7.39 -7.38 11.32
C TYR A 97 -6.79 -6.55 10.19
N LEU A 98 -6.81 -7.09 8.98
CA LEU A 98 -6.23 -6.43 7.81
C LEU A 98 -7.20 -5.42 7.17
N ALA A 99 -8.50 -5.73 7.11
CA ALA A 99 -9.50 -4.98 6.33
C ALA A 99 -10.60 -4.35 7.20
N GLY A 100 -11.00 -3.11 6.93
CA GLY A 100 -12.17 -2.45 7.53
C GLY A 100 -11.86 -1.32 8.54
N GLN A 101 -12.91 -0.78 9.17
CA GLN A 101 -12.77 0.34 10.11
C GLN A 101 -11.86 -0.04 11.29
N ASN A 102 -10.78 0.72 11.49
CA ASN A 102 -9.79 0.57 12.57
C ASN A 102 -8.78 -0.58 12.41
N ASN A 103 -8.45 -0.96 11.18
CA ASN A 103 -7.55 -2.07 10.87
C ASN A 103 -6.20 -1.64 10.28
N CYS A 104 -5.30 -2.59 10.01
CA CYS A 104 -3.93 -2.31 9.54
C CYS A 104 -3.89 -1.39 8.30
N GLU A 105 -4.82 -1.56 7.36
CA GLU A 105 -4.87 -0.69 6.17
C GLU A 105 -5.14 0.78 6.54
N HIS A 106 -6.04 1.04 7.51
CA HIS A 106 -6.37 2.38 7.98
C HIS A 106 -5.17 3.08 8.65
N LEU A 107 -4.38 2.33 9.43
CA LEU A 107 -3.16 2.84 10.05
C LEU A 107 -2.18 3.36 9.01
N LEU A 108 -1.93 2.55 7.98
CA LEU A 108 -0.99 2.93 6.93
C LEU A 108 -1.53 4.07 6.06
N ILE A 109 -2.83 4.10 5.73
CA ILE A 109 -3.46 5.23 5.01
C ILE A 109 -3.25 6.54 5.78
N ARG A 110 -3.52 6.55 7.09
CA ARG A 110 -3.31 7.73 7.94
C ARG A 110 -1.85 8.15 8.00
N ALA A 111 -0.94 7.19 8.12
CA ALA A 111 0.49 7.47 8.12
C ALA A 111 0.94 8.15 6.82
N VAL A 112 0.46 7.67 5.67
CA VAL A 112 0.72 8.29 4.36
C VAL A 112 0.11 9.70 4.27
N VAL A 113 -1.14 9.88 4.70
CA VAL A 113 -1.81 11.21 4.72
C VAL A 113 -1.06 12.23 5.58
N ASN A 114 -0.47 11.79 6.69
CA ASN A 114 0.32 12.63 7.58
C ASN A 114 1.79 12.81 7.14
N GLY A 115 2.15 12.33 5.94
CA GLY A 115 3.47 12.54 5.36
C GLY A 115 4.56 11.65 5.91
N LEU A 116 4.24 10.48 6.51
CA LEU A 116 5.24 9.54 7.02
C LEU A 116 6.28 9.14 5.96
N LEU A 117 5.84 8.99 4.71
CA LEU A 117 6.68 8.59 3.57
C LEU A 117 7.14 9.77 2.72
N GLY A 118 7.09 10.99 3.28
CA GLY A 118 7.31 12.24 2.56
C GLY A 118 6.04 12.80 1.90
N PRO A 119 6.14 13.95 1.21
CA PRO A 119 5.00 14.61 0.57
C PRO A 119 4.44 13.75 -0.57
N THR A 120 3.21 13.26 -0.45
CA THR A 120 2.49 12.52 -1.50
C THR A 120 0.99 12.73 -1.37
N THR A 121 0.26 12.69 -2.49
CA THR A 121 -1.20 12.78 -2.47
C THR A 121 -1.81 11.39 -2.21
N SER A 122 -2.38 11.17 -1.03
CA SER A 122 -3.16 9.96 -0.77
C SER A 122 -4.47 9.98 -1.56
N THR A 123 -4.78 8.91 -2.29
CA THR A 123 -5.96 8.85 -3.18
C THR A 123 -7.21 8.28 -2.50
N ASN A 124 -7.07 7.58 -1.37
CA ASN A 124 -8.17 7.03 -0.58
C ASN A 124 -8.36 7.76 0.76
N THR A 125 -8.56 9.07 0.67
CA THR A 125 -8.66 10.00 1.82
C THR A 125 -9.91 9.82 2.69
N GLN A 126 -10.92 9.09 2.20
CA GLN A 126 -12.18 8.84 2.94
C GLN A 126 -11.93 8.20 4.30
N LEU A 127 -10.88 7.39 4.41
CA LEU A 127 -10.48 6.70 5.65
C LEU A 127 -9.48 7.51 6.49
N GLY A 128 -8.84 8.52 5.89
CA GLY A 128 -7.89 9.40 6.57
C GLY A 128 -8.54 10.26 7.66
N LYS A 129 -9.81 10.64 7.48
CA LYS A 129 -10.55 11.47 8.45
C LYS A 129 -11.21 10.66 9.58
N THR A 130 -11.31 9.34 9.47
CA THR A 130 -12.04 8.49 10.44
C THR A 130 -11.17 8.22 11.66
N PRO A 131 -11.53 8.68 12.89
CA PRO A 131 -10.75 8.45 14.12
C PRO A 131 -10.25 7.01 14.21
N PHE A 132 -8.98 6.80 14.52
CA PHE A 132 -8.46 5.46 14.77
C PHE A 132 -8.82 5.08 16.22
N ILE A 133 -9.79 4.18 16.38
CA ILE A 133 -10.38 3.85 17.69
C ILE A 133 -9.60 2.72 18.38
N ASN A 134 -8.83 1.92 17.63
CA ASN A 134 -8.08 0.79 18.19
C ASN A 134 -6.66 1.18 18.61
N ALA A 135 -6.53 1.96 19.70
CA ALA A 135 -5.29 2.55 20.21
C ALA A 135 -4.22 1.55 20.72
N ILE A 136 -4.18 0.32 20.19
CA ILE A 136 -3.08 -0.61 20.50
C ILE A 136 -1.78 -0.14 19.86
N ALA A 137 -1.79 0.52 18.70
CA ALA A 137 -0.58 0.94 18.00
C ALA A 137 0.07 2.16 18.68
N GLY A 138 1.24 1.97 19.28
CA GLY A 138 2.06 3.04 19.85
C GLY A 138 3.14 3.56 18.88
N LEU A 139 3.60 2.70 17.98
CA LEU A 139 4.62 3.02 16.99
C LEU A 139 4.25 2.39 15.65
N VAL A 140 4.39 3.14 14.56
CA VAL A 140 4.25 2.63 13.19
C VAL A 140 5.59 2.73 12.49
N ARG A 141 6.05 1.60 11.93
CA ARG A 141 7.26 1.50 11.09
C ARG A 141 6.86 1.10 9.68
N VAL A 142 7.39 1.80 8.68
CA VAL A 142 7.18 1.47 7.27
C VAL A 142 8.54 1.38 6.58
N TYR A 143 8.76 0.24 5.93
CA TYR A 143 9.93 -0.04 5.10
C TYR A 143 9.46 -0.29 3.68
N LEU A 144 9.90 0.55 2.75
CA LEU A 144 9.66 0.39 1.32
C LEU A 144 10.78 -0.46 0.68
N PRO A 145 10.51 -1.06 -0.49
CA PRO A 145 11.43 -2.02 -1.12
C PRO A 145 12.81 -1.44 -1.47
N SER A 146 12.89 -0.14 -1.68
CA SER A 146 14.12 0.58 -2.03
C SER A 146 14.04 2.01 -1.50
N ASP A 147 15.16 2.62 -1.17
CA ASP A 147 15.21 4.01 -0.74
C ASP A 147 15.84 4.91 -1.83
N PRO A 148 15.19 6.01 -2.25
CA PRO A 148 13.75 6.34 -2.14
C PRO A 148 12.89 5.56 -3.16
N TRP A 149 11.71 5.08 -2.76
CA TRP A 149 10.80 4.33 -3.63
C TRP A 149 9.88 5.25 -4.42
N GLY A 150 10.22 5.52 -5.69
CA GLY A 150 9.39 6.36 -6.54
C GLY A 150 9.27 7.81 -6.07
N LYS A 151 10.26 8.32 -5.31
CA LYS A 151 10.28 9.61 -4.58
C LYS A 151 9.64 9.57 -3.18
N LEU A 152 9.04 8.45 -2.77
CA LEU A 152 8.70 8.22 -1.37
C LEU A 152 9.94 7.86 -0.56
N GLU A 153 9.98 8.27 0.70
CA GLU A 153 11.10 7.97 1.59
C GLU A 153 11.07 6.50 2.04
N GLY A 154 12.22 5.80 1.98
CA GLY A 154 12.27 4.34 2.02
C GLY A 154 12.18 3.67 3.40
N ALA A 155 12.64 4.30 4.47
CA ALA A 155 12.58 3.73 5.83
C ALA A 155 12.18 4.80 6.85
N LYS A 156 10.95 4.72 7.36
CA LYS A 156 10.35 5.75 8.21
C LYS A 156 9.61 5.17 9.40
N GLN A 157 9.66 5.89 10.52
CA GLN A 157 8.96 5.54 11.75
C GLN A 157 8.31 6.78 12.35
N VAL A 158 7.10 6.62 12.91
CA VAL A 158 6.40 7.66 13.67
C VAL A 158 5.82 7.06 14.93
N ALA A 159 6.12 7.69 16.06
CA ALA A 159 5.40 7.46 17.31
C ALA A 159 3.99 8.03 17.15
N LEU A 160 2.98 7.20 17.34
CA LEU A 160 1.62 7.71 17.37
C LEU A 160 1.41 8.35 18.75
N PRO A 161 0.98 9.62 18.81
CA PRO A 161 0.56 10.19 20.09
C PRO A 161 -0.56 9.29 20.62
N VAL A 162 -0.35 8.77 21.83
CA VAL A 162 -1.35 7.99 22.55
C VAL A 162 -2.47 8.94 22.92
N TYR A 163 -3.41 9.15 22.01
CA TYR A 163 -4.69 9.72 22.39
C TYR A 163 -5.44 8.60 23.11
N GLY A 164 -5.16 8.48 24.41
CA GLY A 164 -6.12 7.93 25.34
C GLY A 164 -7.38 8.78 25.22
N TYR A 165 -8.50 8.12 24.93
CA TYR A 165 -9.79 8.69 25.30
C TYR A 165 -9.88 8.76 26.83
#